data_AF-A0A4W2F0T6-F1
#
_entry.id   AF-A0A4W2F0T6-F1
#
_cell.length_a   1.000
_cell.length_b   1.000
_cell.length_c   1.000
_cell.angle_alpha   90.00
_cell.angle_beta   90.00
_cell.angle_gamma   90.00
#
_symmetry.space_group_name_H-M   'P 1'
#
loop_
_entity.id
_entity.type
_entity.pdbx_description
1 polymer ?
#
loop_
_entity_poly.entity_id
_entity_poly.type
_entity_poly.pdbx_seq_one_letter_code
_entity_poly.pdbx_strand_id
1 'polypeptide(L)' 'MAGVSELESALQMEPAAFKALYSAEKPKLEENLIFFCQMGKRGLQATQLAQRLGYKEARNYEGAYREWLQKEG' A
#
# COMPACT_ATOMS: atom_id res chain seq x y z
N MET A 1 -11.12 -4.62 -9.53
CA MET A 1 -10.30 -5.22 -8.45
C MET A 1 -8.87 -4.79 -8.68
N ALA A 2 -8.43 -3.71 -8.01
CA ALA A 2 -7.03 -3.30 -8.04
C ALA A 2 -6.18 -4.41 -7.41
N GLY A 3 -5.39 -5.10 -8.22
CA GLY A 3 -4.44 -6.11 -7.75
C GLY A 3 -3.15 -5.45 -7.29
N VAL A 4 -2.24 -6.24 -6.69
CA VAL A 4 -0.85 -5.82 -6.46
C VAL A 4 -0.17 -5.36 -7.76
N SER A 5 -0.66 -5.84 -8.91
CA SER A 5 -0.22 -5.43 -10.25
C SER A 5 -0.43 -3.95 -10.57
N GLU A 6 -1.45 -3.30 -10.00
CA GLU A 6 -1.68 -1.86 -10.23
C GLU A 6 -0.75 -0.99 -9.37
N LEU A 7 -0.34 -1.51 -8.21
CA LEU A 7 0.45 -0.76 -7.23
C LEU A 7 1.78 -0.27 -7.81
N GLU A 8 2.44 -1.09 -8.63
CA GLU A 8 3.72 -0.71 -9.23
C GLU A 8 3.56 0.54 -10.10
N SER A 9 2.57 0.52 -11.00
CA SER A 9 2.25 1.66 -11.86
C SER A 9 1.81 2.89 -11.03
N ALA A 10 1.01 2.67 -9.99
CA ALA A 10 0.58 3.73 -9.07
C ALA A 10 1.74 4.42 -8.36
N LEU A 11 2.74 3.67 -7.89
CA LEU A 11 3.88 4.25 -7.18
C LEU A 11 4.91 4.88 -8.13
N GLN A 12 4.90 4.53 -9.41
CA GLN A 12 5.82 5.08 -10.41
C GLN A 12 5.26 6.27 -11.21
N MET A 13 3.95 6.48 -11.26
CA MET A 13 3.36 7.60 -12.02
C MET A 13 3.69 8.98 -11.42
N GLU A 14 3.50 10.02 -12.23
CA GLU A 14 3.68 11.41 -11.80
C GLU A 14 2.68 11.81 -10.70
N PRO A 15 3.06 12.68 -9.74
CA PRO A 15 2.18 13.07 -8.62
C PRO A 15 0.82 13.63 -9.07
N ALA A 16 0.80 14.42 -10.14
CA ALA A 16 -0.44 14.98 -10.70
C ALA A 16 -1.38 13.89 -11.25
N ALA A 17 -0.82 12.87 -11.91
CA ALA A 17 -1.59 11.74 -12.42
C ALA A 17 -2.12 10.86 -11.28
N PHE A 18 -1.30 10.63 -10.25
CA PHE A 18 -1.73 9.91 -9.03
C PHE A 18 -2.89 10.62 -8.35
N LYS A 19 -2.79 11.94 -8.18
CA LYS A 19 -3.84 12.75 -7.59
C LYS A 19 -5.12 12.74 -8.41
N ALA A 20 -5.03 12.80 -9.73
CA ALA A 20 -6.21 12.72 -10.59
C ALA A 20 -6.91 11.34 -10.51
N LEU A 21 -6.14 10.25 -10.42
CA LEU A 21 -6.69 8.89 -10.43
C LEU A 21 -7.19 8.43 -9.05
N TYR A 22 -6.43 8.69 -7.99
CA TYR A 22 -6.71 8.22 -6.63
C TYR A 22 -7.31 9.29 -5.72
N SER A 23 -7.43 10.54 -6.19
CA SER A 23 -7.92 11.68 -5.39
C SER A 23 -7.15 11.88 -4.07
N ALA A 24 -5.88 11.46 -4.05
CA ALA A 24 -4.97 11.55 -2.92
C ALA A 24 -3.60 12.06 -3.37
N GLU A 25 -2.86 12.70 -2.46
CA GLU A 25 -1.47 13.07 -2.76
C GLU A 25 -0.61 11.81 -2.92
N LYS A 26 0.32 11.85 -3.88
CA LYS A 26 1.29 10.77 -4.03
C LYS A 26 2.17 10.72 -2.77
N PRO A 27 2.31 9.56 -2.12
CA PRO A 27 3.11 9.45 -0.91
C PRO A 27 4.60 9.66 -1.20
N LYS A 28 5.31 10.24 -0.23
CA LYS A 28 6.77 10.41 -0.28
C LYS A 28 7.50 9.11 0.06
N LEU A 29 8.76 9.00 -0.35
CA LEU A 29 9.56 7.78 -0.13
C LEU A 29 9.86 7.52 1.35
N GLU A 30 9.92 8.57 2.15
CA GLU A 30 10.18 8.55 3.59
C GLU A 30 8.90 8.48 4.44
N GLU A 31 7.74 8.49 3.81
CA GLU A 31 6.46 8.49 4.50
C GLU A 31 6.10 7.08 4.98
N ASN A 32 5.50 6.99 6.16
CA ASN A 32 5.09 5.71 6.73
C ASN A 32 3.86 5.18 5.98
N LEU A 33 4.09 4.18 5.12
CA LEU A 33 3.06 3.55 4.31
C LEU A 33 2.67 2.20 4.88
N ILE A 34 1.45 2.09 5.37
CA ILE A 34 0.93 0.83 5.91
C ILE A 34 0.04 0.15 4.87
N PHE A 35 0.48 -1.00 4.37
CA PHE A 35 -0.29 -1.86 3.50
C PHE A 35 -1.00 -2.94 4.32
N PHE A 36 -2.25 -3.20 3.97
CA PHE A 36 -3.03 -4.30 4.53
C PHE A 36 -3.92 -4.89 3.44
N CYS A 37 -4.42 -6.10 3.67
CA CYS A 37 -5.52 -6.64 2.88
C CYS A 37 -6.51 -7.36 3.78
N GLN A 38 -7.42 -8.16 3.22
CA GLN A 38 -8.38 -8.91 4.02
C GLN A 38 -7.75 -10.06 4.83
N MET A 39 -6.69 -10.69 4.30
CA MET A 39 -6.11 -11.95 4.83
C MET A 39 -4.57 -11.92 4.93
N GLY A 40 -3.94 -10.75 4.89
CA GLY A 40 -2.48 -10.56 4.99
C GLY A 40 -1.67 -10.73 3.69
N LYS A 41 -1.92 -11.77 2.88
CA LYS A 41 -1.05 -12.13 1.72
C LYS A 41 -0.75 -10.98 0.74
N ARG A 42 -1.78 -10.24 0.32
CA ARG A 42 -1.61 -9.12 -0.64
C ARG A 42 -0.95 -7.90 -0.01
N GLY A 43 -1.15 -7.68 1.29
CA GLY A 43 -0.49 -6.60 2.03
C GLY A 43 1.03 -6.81 2.08
N LEU A 44 1.47 -8.05 2.31
CA LEU A 44 2.87 -8.42 2.27
C LEU A 44 3.49 -8.19 0.88
N GLN A 45 2.83 -8.65 -0.18
CA GLN A 45 3.31 -8.47 -1.55
C GLN A 45 3.39 -6.98 -1.93
N ALA A 46 2.39 -6.18 -1.56
CA ALA A 46 2.36 -4.74 -1.78
C ALA A 46 3.50 -4.03 -1.04
N THR A 47 3.75 -4.41 0.21
CA THR A 47 4.85 -3.87 1.03
C THR A 47 6.20 -4.15 0.38
N GLN A 48 6.45 -5.40 -0.03
CA GLN A 48 7.71 -5.79 -0.67
C GLN A 48 7.92 -5.04 -1.99
N LEU A 49 6.86 -4.81 -2.77
CA LEU A 49 6.92 -4.04 -4.00
C LEU A 49 7.24 -2.57 -3.73
N ALA A 50 6.54 -1.94 -2.78
CA ALA A 50 6.81 -0.54 -2.40
C ALA A 50 8.25 -0.35 -1.90
N GLN A 51 8.77 -1.28 -1.09
CA GLN A 51 10.16 -1.25 -0.63
C GLN A 51 11.17 -1.34 -1.79
N ARG A 52 10.92 -2.19 -2.80
CA ARG A 52 11.76 -2.26 -4.01
C ARG A 52 11.76 -0.96 -4.81
N LEU A 53 10.66 -0.21 -4.76
CA LEU A 53 10.52 1.09 -5.42
C LEU A 53 11.11 2.26 -4.60
N GLY A 54 11.68 1.98 -3.41
CA GLY A 54 12.38 2.96 -2.59
C GLY A 54 11.56 3.53 -1.43
N TYR A 55 10.33 3.06 -1.21
CA TYR A 55 9.52 3.42 -0.03
C TYR A 55 10.05 2.69 1.21
N LYS A 56 10.97 3.32 1.93
CA LYS A 56 11.74 2.69 3.02
C LYS A 56 10.89 2.39 4.24
N GLU A 57 9.92 3.25 4.52
CA GLU A 57 9.01 3.12 5.66
C GLU A 57 7.71 2.38 5.30
N ALA A 58 7.70 1.62 4.20
CA ALA A 58 6.59 0.74 3.85
C ALA A 58 6.53 -0.47 4.80
N ARG A 59 5.36 -0.67 5.42
CA ARG A 59 5.08 -1.69 6.44
C ARG A 59 3.85 -2.50 6.07
N ASN A 60 3.85 -3.78 6.45
CA ASN A 60 2.69 -4.66 6.32
C ASN A 60 1.98 -4.76 7.66
N TYR A 61 0.65 -4.62 7.68
CA TYR A 61 -0.16 -5.00 8.82
C TYR A 61 -0.53 -6.50 8.71
N GLU A 62 0.20 -7.35 9.44
CA GLU A 62 0.24 -8.80 9.22
C GLU A 62 -1.08 -9.53 9.45
N GLY A 63 -1.82 -9.24 10.53
CA GLY A 63 -3.13 -9.86 10.75
C GLY A 63 -4.25 -9.20 9.94
N ALA A 64 -3.94 -8.12 9.24
CA ALA A 64 -4.77 -7.52 8.21
C ALA A 64 -6.17 -7.12 8.76
N TYR A 65 -7.12 -6.84 7.87
CA TYR A 65 -8.45 -6.41 8.30
C TYR A 65 -9.17 -7.43 9.23
N ARG A 66 -8.87 -8.73 9.09
CA ARG A 66 -9.46 -9.79 9.91
C ARG A 66 -9.01 -9.80 11.36
N GLU A 67 -7.75 -9.47 11.64
CA GLU A 67 -7.25 -9.32 13.01
C GLU A 67 -7.83 -8.05 13.64
N TRP A 68 -7.85 -6.94 12.89
CA TRP A 68 -8.44 -5.68 13.37
C TRP A 68 -9.90 -5.86 13.79
N LEU A 69 -10.71 -6.50 12.95
CA LEU A 69 -12.11 -6.83 13.26
C LEU A 69 -12.29 -7.72 14.50
N GLN A 70 -11.32 -8.58 14.83
CA GLN A 70 -11.41 -9.45 16.00
C GLN A 70 -11.00 -8.75 17.30
N LYS A 71 -10.18 -7.69 17.21
CA LYS A 71 -9.68 -6.96 18.37
C LYS A 71 -10.51 -5.72 18.72
N GLU A 72 -11.07 -5.07 17.71
CA GLU A 72 -11.79 -3.80 17.83
C GLU A 72 -13.29 -3.90 17.47
N GLY A 73 -13.77 -5.13 17.24
CA GLY A 73 -15.18 -5.44 16.93
C GLY A 73 -16.08 -5.59 18.15
#